data_AF-A0A9E5TQX9-F1
#
_entry.id   AF-A0A9E5TQX9-F1
#
_cell.length_a   1.000
_cell.length_b   1.000
_cell.length_c   1.000
_cell.angle_alpha   90.00
_cell.angle_beta   90.00
_cell.angle_gamma   90.00
#
_symmetry.space_group_name_H-M   'P 1'
#
loop_
_entity.id
_entity.type
_entity.pdbx_description
1 polymer ?
#
loop_
_entity_poly.entity_id
_entity_poly.type
_entity_poly.pdbx_seq_one_letter_code
_entity_poly.pdbx_strand_id
1 'polypeptide(L)'
;MLAITAGTTAQSVLALVTEQTKARRIEIVSLIRYISSLDGLLGLMIFGLLFCYVRPDSPEETGLSAFWSLVAINLGLGLTVGFLFNSLVAQRFSSEELLLIVTGMVTLSGGIAAYLHLSPLFVCMMMGIVVVNVSRAKERVIETLVHAERPVYMILLVFAGAIWRVGDPTLFLLAVVYLLVRSVGKLVGGYISVHGLAGIPSPGSVGLTLISQGGIAIAMMLNFQQAYQLEVTNAVITIVLLATMVNELISPYLARRVFDHYEGI
;
A
#
# COMPACT_ATOMS: atom_id res chain seq x y z
N MET A 1 -11.14 4.43 6.81
CA MET A 1 -10.54 4.37 5.45
C MET A 1 -9.60 5.54 5.16
N LEU A 2 -10.07 6.80 5.11
CA LEU A 2 -9.23 7.98 4.82
C LEU A 2 -7.96 8.08 5.69
N ALA A 3 -8.07 7.82 6.99
CA ALA A 3 -6.91 7.83 7.90
C ALA A 3 -5.87 6.75 7.57
N ILE A 4 -6.32 5.55 7.16
CA ILE A 4 -5.42 4.44 6.80
C ILE A 4 -4.66 4.79 5.53
N THR A 5 -5.38 5.24 4.50
CA THR A 5 -4.75 5.66 3.23
C THR A 5 -3.88 6.89 3.42
N ALA A 6 -4.15 7.74 4.41
CA ALA A 6 -3.31 8.89 4.76
C ALA A 6 -1.96 8.47 5.37
N GLY A 7 -1.90 7.29 6.00
CA GLY A 7 -0.66 6.74 6.56
C GLY A 7 0.25 6.12 5.49
N THR A 8 -0.32 5.48 4.46
CA THR A 8 0.43 4.69 3.48
C THR A 8 1.27 5.57 2.55
N THR A 9 2.47 5.09 2.21
CA THR A 9 3.37 5.77 1.29
C THR A 9 3.91 4.83 0.22
N ALA A 10 4.27 5.38 -0.94
CA ALA A 10 4.76 4.62 -2.07
C ALA A 10 6.26 4.73 -2.27
N GLN A 11 6.86 3.60 -2.66
CA GLN A 11 8.30 3.48 -2.90
C GLN A 11 8.70 3.78 -4.35
N SER A 12 7.77 3.73 -5.30
CA SER A 12 8.05 3.77 -6.73
C SER A 12 8.69 5.09 -7.17
N VAL A 13 8.24 6.23 -6.62
CA VAL A 13 8.83 7.55 -6.92
C VAL A 13 10.20 7.73 -6.27
N LEU A 14 10.40 7.17 -5.07
CA LEU A 14 11.69 7.18 -4.40
C LEU A 14 12.74 6.39 -5.19
N ALA A 15 12.36 5.24 -5.75
CA ALA A 15 13.23 4.45 -6.62
C ALA A 15 13.72 5.25 -7.83
N LEU A 16 12.82 5.97 -8.51
CA LEU A 16 13.14 6.81 -9.68
C LEU A 16 14.10 7.96 -9.36
N VAL A 17 13.93 8.62 -8.21
CA VAL A 17 14.84 9.68 -7.78
C VAL A 17 16.20 9.10 -7.39
N THR A 18 16.23 7.89 -6.81
CA THR A 18 17.49 7.28 -6.33
C THR A 18 18.40 6.73 -7.43
N GLU A 19 17.86 6.30 -8.57
CA GLU A 19 18.70 5.94 -9.73
C GLU A 19 19.52 7.13 -10.25
N GLN A 20 19.07 8.36 -9.99
CA GLN A 20 19.72 9.60 -10.41
C GLN A 20 20.69 10.18 -9.36
N THR A 21 20.87 9.48 -8.24
CA THR A 21 21.40 10.05 -7.00
C THR A 21 22.69 9.35 -6.55
N LYS A 22 23.75 10.11 -6.21
CA LYS A 22 25.09 9.59 -5.87
C LYS A 22 25.13 8.72 -4.60
N ALA A 23 26.14 7.83 -4.52
CA ALA A 23 26.37 6.81 -3.48
C ALA A 23 26.37 7.28 -2.00
N ARG A 24 26.56 8.58 -1.73
CA ARG A 24 26.53 9.14 -0.35
C ARG A 24 25.13 9.12 0.29
N ARG A 25 24.10 8.73 -0.47
CA ARG A 25 22.67 8.80 -0.08
C ARG A 25 22.03 7.44 0.23
N ILE A 26 22.80 6.35 0.23
CA ILE A 26 22.28 4.98 0.37
C ILE A 26 21.61 4.75 1.73
N GLU A 27 22.17 5.26 2.83
CA GLU A 27 21.62 5.03 4.18
C GLU A 27 20.25 5.70 4.38
N ILE A 28 20.13 7.00 4.08
CA ILE A 28 18.86 7.73 4.16
C ILE A 28 17.82 7.12 3.20
N VAL A 29 18.22 6.77 1.98
CA VAL A 29 17.33 6.12 1.01
C VAL A 29 16.82 4.77 1.52
N SER A 30 17.70 3.96 2.10
CA SER A 30 17.34 2.66 2.67
C SER A 30 16.36 2.82 3.83
N LEU A 31 16.56 3.83 4.67
CA LEU A 31 15.68 4.16 5.79
C LEU A 31 14.31 4.64 5.31
N ILE A 32 14.25 5.54 4.31
CA ILE A 32 12.97 5.99 3.73
C ILE A 32 12.24 4.82 3.08
N ARG A 33 12.93 3.94 2.33
CA ARG A 33 12.33 2.74 1.77
C ARG A 33 11.78 1.84 2.87
N TYR A 34 12.55 1.60 3.93
CA TYR A 34 12.13 0.80 5.07
C TYR A 34 10.86 1.36 5.75
N ILE A 35 10.86 2.66 6.07
CA ILE A 35 9.69 3.35 6.63
C ILE A 35 8.49 3.19 5.70
N SER A 36 8.67 3.43 4.40
CA SER A 36 7.58 3.31 3.43
C SER A 36 7.05 1.89 3.31
N SER A 37 7.89 0.85 3.44
CA SER A 37 7.40 -0.53 3.46
C SER A 37 6.60 -0.85 4.73
N LEU A 38 7.05 -0.34 5.88
CA LEU A 38 6.34 -0.52 7.14
C LEU A 38 4.98 0.18 7.14
N ASP A 39 4.91 1.42 6.65
CA ASP A 39 3.67 2.18 6.55
C ASP A 39 2.64 1.45 5.67
N GLY A 40 3.08 0.87 4.54
CA GLY A 40 2.24 0.05 3.67
C GLY A 40 1.71 -1.21 4.36
N LEU A 41 2.60 -1.94 5.05
CA LEU A 41 2.27 -3.15 5.80
C LEU A 41 1.25 -2.88 6.91
N LEU A 42 1.50 -1.87 7.74
CA LEU A 42 0.61 -1.47 8.83
C LEU A 42 -0.73 -0.97 8.29
N GLY A 43 -0.72 -0.20 7.20
CA GLY A 43 -1.93 0.24 6.53
C GLY A 43 -2.81 -0.92 6.07
N LEU A 44 -2.23 -1.92 5.40
CA LEU A 44 -2.93 -3.12 4.95
C LEU A 44 -3.44 -3.98 6.11
N MET A 45 -2.66 -4.11 7.18
CA MET A 45 -3.06 -4.84 8.38
C MET A 45 -4.27 -4.18 9.05
N ILE A 46 -4.21 -2.87 9.31
CA ILE A 46 -5.31 -2.12 9.92
C ILE A 46 -6.55 -2.17 9.01
N PHE A 47 -6.37 -2.03 7.69
CA PHE A 47 -7.46 -2.17 6.72
C PHE A 47 -8.13 -3.55 6.80
N GLY A 48 -7.35 -4.63 6.83
CA GLY A 48 -7.86 -6.00 6.95
C GLY A 48 -8.60 -6.26 8.25
N LEU A 49 -8.09 -5.77 9.38
CA LEU A 49 -8.75 -5.87 10.67
C LEU A 49 -10.08 -5.09 10.70
N LEU A 50 -10.10 -3.87 10.16
CA LEU A 50 -11.35 -3.11 10.07
C LEU A 50 -12.37 -3.77 9.15
N PHE A 51 -11.93 -4.45 8.10
CA PHE A 51 -12.82 -5.24 7.24
C PHE A 51 -13.44 -6.43 7.99
N CYS A 52 -12.69 -7.06 8.89
CA CYS A 52 -13.22 -8.12 9.76
C CYS A 52 -14.21 -7.58 10.80
N TYR A 53 -14.02 -6.32 11.24
CA TYR A 53 -14.87 -5.69 12.25
C TYR A 53 -16.16 -5.11 11.65
N VAL A 54 -16.05 -4.34 10.57
CA VAL A 54 -17.18 -3.72 9.87
C VAL A 54 -17.54 -4.59 8.68
N ARG A 55 -18.50 -5.48 8.84
CA ARG A 55 -18.91 -6.41 7.76
C ARG A 55 -19.69 -5.68 6.68
N PRO A 56 -19.40 -5.91 5.39
CA PRO A 56 -20.22 -5.41 4.29
C PRO A 56 -21.63 -6.01 4.28
N ASP A 57 -21.75 -7.32 4.55
CA ASP A 57 -23.02 -8.05 4.42
C ASP A 57 -23.93 -7.99 5.65
N SER A 58 -23.36 -7.80 6.85
CA SER A 58 -24.12 -7.71 8.11
C SER A 58 -23.52 -6.68 9.08
N PRO A 59 -23.77 -5.37 8.87
CA PRO A 59 -23.22 -4.31 9.71
C PRO A 59 -23.62 -4.39 11.19
N GLU A 60 -24.73 -5.07 11.48
CA GLU A 60 -25.32 -5.18 12.83
C GLU A 60 -24.70 -6.31 13.67
N GLU A 61 -24.01 -7.29 13.07
CA GLU A 61 -23.37 -8.40 13.77
C GLU A 61 -21.94 -8.05 14.24
N THR A 62 -21.80 -6.96 14.99
CA THR A 62 -20.51 -6.52 15.55
C THR A 62 -20.20 -7.21 16.88
N GLY A 63 -20.04 -8.54 16.83
CA GLY A 63 -19.61 -9.35 17.97
C GLY A 63 -18.08 -9.49 18.06
N LEU A 64 -17.50 -9.37 19.26
CA LEU A 64 -16.06 -9.58 19.47
C LEU A 64 -15.62 -11.00 19.07
N SER A 65 -16.47 -12.01 19.30
CA SER A 65 -16.25 -13.39 18.87
C SER A 65 -16.25 -13.55 17.34
N ALA A 66 -17.18 -12.86 16.67
CA ALA A 66 -17.32 -12.85 15.23
C ALA A 66 -16.15 -12.13 14.53
N PHE A 67 -15.59 -11.11 15.18
CA PHE A 67 -14.35 -10.46 14.74
C PHE A 67 -13.16 -11.42 14.79
N TRP A 68 -12.90 -12.05 15.94
CA TRP A 68 -11.76 -12.95 16.11
C TRP A 68 -11.85 -14.19 15.21
N SER A 69 -13.05 -14.72 14.99
CA SER A 69 -13.24 -15.84 14.07
C SER A 69 -12.91 -15.45 12.63
N LEU A 70 -13.35 -14.27 12.17
CA LEU A 70 -13.01 -13.77 10.83
C LEU A 70 -11.52 -13.49 10.68
N VAL A 71 -10.88 -12.91 11.69
CA VAL A 71 -9.43 -12.71 11.68
C VAL A 71 -8.73 -14.08 11.56
N ALA A 72 -9.15 -15.07 12.33
CA ALA A 72 -8.61 -16.43 12.25
C ALA A 72 -8.83 -17.07 10.87
N ILE A 73 -10.00 -16.87 10.25
CA ILE A 73 -10.30 -17.39 8.91
C ILE A 73 -9.42 -16.72 7.85
N ASN A 74 -9.26 -15.38 7.90
CA ASN A 74 -8.37 -14.66 6.97
C ASN A 74 -6.92 -15.12 7.11
N LEU A 75 -6.43 -15.24 8.34
CA LEU A 75 -5.09 -15.74 8.64
C LEU A 75 -4.93 -17.19 8.15
N GLY A 76 -5.89 -18.06 8.48
CA GLY A 76 -5.88 -19.46 8.07
C GLY A 76 -5.88 -19.64 6.56
N LEU A 77 -6.70 -18.85 5.84
CA LEU A 77 -6.72 -18.84 4.39
C LEU A 77 -5.39 -18.34 3.81
N GLY A 78 -4.88 -17.21 4.30
CA GLY A 78 -3.59 -16.66 3.86
C GLY A 78 -2.43 -17.62 4.11
N LEU A 79 -2.43 -18.32 5.25
CA LEU A 79 -1.48 -19.40 5.56
C LEU A 79 -1.60 -20.54 4.57
N THR A 80 -2.81 -21.05 4.36
CA THR A 80 -3.07 -22.20 3.48
C THR A 80 -2.64 -21.90 2.05
N VAL A 81 -3.04 -20.75 1.51
CA VAL A 81 -2.68 -20.36 0.14
C VAL A 81 -1.18 -20.01 0.04
N GLY A 82 -0.58 -19.46 1.10
CA GLY A 82 0.87 -19.23 1.17
C GLY A 82 1.69 -20.52 1.14
N PHE A 83 1.27 -21.56 1.87
CA PHE A 83 1.91 -22.88 1.81
C PHE A 83 1.71 -23.55 0.45
N LEU A 84 0.52 -23.44 -0.14
CA LEU A 84 0.26 -23.91 -1.49
C LEU A 84 1.18 -23.22 -2.50
N PHE A 85 1.32 -21.89 -2.42
CA PHE A 85 2.21 -21.12 -3.28
C PHE A 85 3.67 -21.57 -3.11
N ASN A 86 4.13 -21.72 -1.87
CA ASN A 86 5.47 -22.22 -1.60
C ASN A 86 5.72 -23.63 -2.19
N SER A 87 4.73 -24.53 -2.08
CA SER A 87 4.82 -25.89 -2.65
C SER A 87 4.99 -25.86 -4.17
N LEU A 88 4.29 -24.96 -4.86
CA LEU A 88 4.44 -24.78 -6.30
C LEU A 88 5.84 -24.26 -6.63
N VAL A 89 6.25 -23.12 -6.05
CA VAL A 89 7.53 -22.46 -6.40
C VAL A 89 8.77 -23.26 -5.94
N ALA A 90 8.61 -24.29 -5.12
CA ALA A 90 9.69 -25.22 -4.81
C ALA A 90 10.24 -25.94 -6.07
N GLN A 91 9.45 -26.00 -7.16
CA GLN A 91 9.89 -26.56 -8.44
C GLN A 91 10.72 -25.56 -9.25
N ARG A 92 11.58 -26.06 -10.14
CA ARG A 92 12.41 -25.22 -11.01
C ARG A 92 11.61 -24.74 -12.22
N PHE A 93 11.03 -23.55 -12.10
CA PHE A 93 10.35 -22.87 -13.21
C PHE A 93 11.26 -21.89 -13.93
N SER A 94 10.96 -21.66 -15.22
CA SER A 94 11.44 -20.52 -15.99
C SER A 94 10.81 -19.21 -15.49
N SER A 95 11.36 -18.06 -15.91
CA SER A 95 10.84 -16.74 -15.50
C SER A 95 9.40 -16.49 -15.97
N GLU A 96 9.03 -16.98 -17.15
CA GLU A 96 7.68 -16.83 -17.71
C GLU A 96 6.65 -17.69 -16.94
N GLU A 97 7.00 -18.94 -16.64
CA GLU A 97 6.18 -19.82 -15.81
C GLU A 97 6.01 -19.27 -14.39
N LEU A 98 7.08 -18.70 -13.81
CA LEU A 98 7.02 -18.08 -12.49
C LEU A 98 6.05 -16.90 -12.47
N LEU A 99 6.06 -16.04 -13.51
CA LEU A 99 5.10 -14.95 -13.63
C LEU A 99 3.66 -15.46 -13.70
N LEU A 100 3.42 -16.54 -14.45
CA LEU A 100 2.10 -17.18 -14.54
C LEU A 100 1.66 -17.73 -13.19
N ILE A 101 2.55 -18.41 -12.46
CA ILE A 101 2.25 -18.95 -11.13
C ILE A 101 1.98 -17.83 -10.13
N VAL A 102 2.82 -16.79 -10.10
CA VAL A 102 2.66 -15.64 -9.21
C VAL A 102 1.30 -14.96 -9.45
N THR A 103 0.99 -14.65 -10.72
CA THR A 103 -0.28 -14.00 -11.07
C THR A 103 -1.49 -14.92 -10.82
N GLY A 104 -1.35 -16.22 -11.10
CA GLY A 104 -2.35 -17.24 -10.77
C GLY A 104 -2.62 -17.35 -9.26
N MET A 105 -1.57 -17.34 -8.43
CA MET A 105 -1.71 -17.42 -6.98
C MET A 105 -2.31 -16.14 -6.38
N VAL A 106 -1.94 -14.96 -6.90
CA VAL A 106 -2.54 -13.68 -6.49
C VAL A 106 -4.02 -13.60 -6.88
N THR A 107 -4.38 -14.01 -8.09
CA THR A 107 -5.78 -14.03 -8.55
C THR A 107 -6.60 -15.09 -7.82
N LEU A 108 -6.04 -16.28 -7.56
CA LEU A 108 -6.69 -17.34 -6.79
C LEU A 108 -6.92 -16.91 -5.34
N SER A 109 -5.89 -16.41 -4.65
CA SER A 109 -6.02 -15.93 -3.26
C SER A 109 -7.05 -14.81 -3.14
N GLY A 110 -6.98 -13.81 -4.04
CA GLY A 110 -7.94 -12.71 -4.08
C GLY A 110 -9.35 -13.18 -4.42
N GLY A 111 -9.50 -14.12 -5.36
CA GLY A 111 -10.79 -14.68 -5.77
C GLY A 111 -11.46 -15.52 -4.70
N ILE A 112 -10.71 -16.39 -4.01
CA ILE A 112 -11.24 -17.16 -2.86
C ILE A 112 -11.64 -16.20 -1.73
N ALA A 113 -10.81 -15.21 -1.44
CA ALA A 113 -11.12 -14.22 -0.41
C ALA A 113 -12.41 -13.45 -0.76
N ALA A 114 -12.55 -12.98 -1.99
CA ALA A 114 -13.76 -12.29 -2.45
C ALA A 114 -15.00 -13.19 -2.41
N TYR A 115 -14.88 -14.46 -2.81
CA TYR A 115 -15.99 -15.43 -2.76
C TYR A 115 -16.45 -15.71 -1.32
N LEU A 116 -15.53 -15.74 -0.36
CA LEU A 116 -15.82 -15.93 1.05
C LEU A 116 -16.17 -14.63 1.79
N HIS A 117 -16.36 -13.51 1.07
CA HIS A 117 -16.63 -12.19 1.64
C HIS A 117 -15.55 -11.71 2.63
N LEU A 118 -14.29 -12.11 2.39
CA LEU A 118 -13.10 -11.71 3.13
C LEU A 118 -12.36 -10.60 2.38
N SER A 119 -11.42 -9.93 3.06
CA SER A 119 -10.60 -8.88 2.43
C SER A 119 -9.54 -9.51 1.52
N PRO A 120 -9.60 -9.34 0.18
CA PRO A 120 -8.61 -9.89 -0.73
C PRO A 120 -7.21 -9.38 -0.44
N LEU A 121 -7.10 -8.09 -0.09
CA LEU A 121 -5.82 -7.46 0.24
C LEU A 121 -5.17 -8.07 1.48
N PHE A 122 -5.96 -8.39 2.50
CA PHE A 122 -5.46 -8.95 3.75
C PHE A 122 -5.00 -10.40 3.56
N VAL A 123 -5.78 -11.21 2.84
CA VAL A 123 -5.42 -12.59 2.51
C VAL A 123 -4.15 -12.64 1.65
N CYS A 124 -4.05 -11.81 0.61
CA CYS A 124 -2.87 -11.70 -0.24
C CYS A 124 -1.64 -11.23 0.54
N MET A 125 -1.79 -10.29 1.48
CA MET A 125 -0.71 -9.86 2.38
C MET A 125 -0.20 -11.02 3.24
N MET A 126 -1.10 -11.79 3.86
CA MET A 126 -0.73 -12.95 4.67
C MET A 126 -0.03 -14.03 3.85
N MET A 127 -0.53 -14.30 2.63
CA MET A 127 0.13 -15.19 1.67
C MET A 127 1.57 -14.70 1.38
N GLY A 128 1.76 -13.41 1.10
CA GLY A 128 3.08 -12.82 0.84
C GLY A 128 4.04 -12.98 2.01
N ILE A 129 3.56 -12.75 3.25
CA ILE A 129 4.34 -12.97 4.48
C ILE A 129 4.82 -14.42 4.56
N VAL A 130 3.95 -15.39 4.31
CA VAL A 130 4.32 -16.81 4.35
C VAL A 130 5.38 -17.13 3.30
N VAL A 131 5.20 -16.67 2.07
CA VAL A 131 6.13 -16.94 0.97
C VAL A 131 7.52 -16.40 1.27
N VAL A 132 7.63 -15.17 1.78
CA VAL A 132 8.94 -14.56 2.10
C VAL A 132 9.65 -15.28 3.26
N ASN A 133 8.89 -15.83 4.21
CA ASN A 133 9.46 -16.50 5.38
C ASN A 133 9.76 -17.99 5.16
N VAL A 134 9.02 -18.67 4.29
CA VAL A 134 9.12 -20.13 4.10
C VAL A 134 9.85 -20.49 2.80
N SER A 135 9.69 -19.69 1.74
CA SER A 135 10.18 -20.08 0.41
C SER A 135 11.67 -19.84 0.24
N ARG A 136 12.34 -20.84 -0.35
CA ARG A 136 13.75 -20.76 -0.77
C ARG A 136 13.95 -19.96 -2.05
N ALA A 137 12.87 -19.69 -2.79
CA ALA A 137 12.89 -18.97 -4.07
C ALA A 137 12.31 -17.55 -3.94
N LYS A 138 12.25 -17.02 -2.72
CA LYS A 138 11.64 -15.71 -2.41
C LYS A 138 12.25 -14.57 -3.23
N GLU A 139 13.54 -14.57 -3.49
CA GLU A 139 14.21 -13.51 -4.27
C GLU A 139 13.66 -13.46 -5.70
N ARG A 140 13.50 -14.63 -6.34
CA ARG A 140 12.95 -14.71 -7.71
C ARG A 140 11.49 -14.27 -7.74
N VAL A 141 10.70 -14.69 -6.75
CA VAL A 141 9.29 -14.29 -6.63
C VAL A 141 9.16 -12.78 -6.45
N ILE A 142 9.98 -12.18 -5.58
CA ILE A 142 10.00 -10.73 -5.36
C ILE A 142 10.40 -10.01 -6.64
N GLU A 143 11.43 -10.46 -7.33
CA GLU A 143 11.87 -9.85 -8.59
C GLU A 143 10.75 -9.88 -9.65
N THR A 144 10.08 -11.02 -9.82
CA THR A 144 8.93 -11.14 -10.73
C THR A 144 7.78 -10.21 -10.33
N LEU A 145 7.47 -10.09 -9.03
CA LEU A 145 6.44 -9.19 -8.52
C LEU A 145 6.78 -7.72 -8.79
N VAL A 146 8.02 -7.30 -8.55
CA VAL A 146 8.47 -5.91 -8.79
C VAL A 146 8.34 -5.54 -10.27
N HIS A 147 8.66 -6.47 -11.18
CA HIS A 147 8.46 -6.24 -12.61
C HIS A 147 6.97 -6.12 -12.99
N ALA A 148 6.10 -6.94 -12.38
CA ALA A 148 4.66 -6.92 -12.62
C ALA A 148 3.93 -5.74 -11.95
N GLU A 149 4.50 -5.16 -10.89
CA GLU A 149 3.88 -4.09 -10.10
C GLU A 149 3.52 -2.88 -10.95
N ARG A 150 4.43 -2.42 -11.82
CA ARG A 150 4.24 -1.20 -12.61
C ARG A 150 3.07 -1.32 -13.60
N PRO A 151 2.96 -2.38 -14.44
CA PRO A 151 1.78 -2.60 -15.27
C PRO A 151 0.48 -2.70 -14.46
N VAL A 152 0.49 -3.44 -13.34
CA VAL A 152 -0.70 -3.61 -12.49
C VAL A 152 -1.15 -2.27 -11.90
N TYR A 153 -0.21 -1.43 -11.46
CA TYR A 153 -0.52 -0.11 -10.94
C TYR A 153 -1.18 0.80 -12.00
N MET A 154 -0.70 0.75 -13.26
CA MET A 154 -1.32 1.48 -14.37
C MET A 154 -2.75 1.02 -14.61
N ILE A 155 -3.00 -0.29 -14.59
CA ILE A 155 -4.34 -0.85 -14.74
C ILE A 155 -5.25 -0.37 -13.60
N LEU A 156 -4.77 -0.40 -12.35
CA LEU A 156 -5.52 0.09 -11.19
C LEU A 156 -5.88 1.59 -11.32
N LEU A 157 -4.97 2.42 -11.83
CA LEU A 157 -5.24 3.84 -12.09
C LEU A 157 -6.33 4.04 -13.15
N VAL A 158 -6.29 3.25 -14.24
CA VAL A 158 -7.33 3.29 -15.27
C VAL A 158 -8.69 2.90 -14.70
N PHE A 159 -8.76 1.82 -13.91
CA PHE A 159 -10.00 1.41 -13.25
C PHE A 159 -10.49 2.44 -12.23
N ALA A 160 -9.58 3.02 -11.44
CA ALA A 160 -9.92 4.08 -10.50
C ALA A 160 -10.54 5.29 -11.21
N GLY A 161 -9.96 5.72 -12.34
CA GLY A 161 -10.52 6.79 -13.17
C GLY A 161 -11.85 6.42 -13.84
N ALA A 162 -12.01 5.19 -14.29
CA ALA A 162 -13.23 4.72 -14.94
C ALA A 162 -14.43 4.63 -13.98
N ILE A 163 -14.20 4.22 -12.74
CA ILE A 163 -15.23 4.13 -11.70
C ILE A 163 -15.49 5.49 -11.04
N TRP A 164 -14.55 6.45 -11.17
CA TRP A 164 -14.67 7.74 -10.53
C TRP A 164 -15.84 8.55 -11.11
N ARG A 165 -16.81 8.86 -10.25
CA ARG A 165 -17.94 9.74 -10.56
C ARG A 165 -17.70 11.06 -9.86
N VAL A 166 -17.50 12.12 -10.65
CA VAL A 166 -17.34 13.47 -10.12
C VAL A 166 -18.66 13.90 -9.49
N GLY A 167 -18.70 13.89 -8.17
CA GLY A 167 -19.88 14.25 -7.38
C GLY A 167 -19.88 15.72 -6.98
N ASP A 168 -20.30 15.97 -5.74
CA ASP A 168 -20.40 17.30 -5.16
C ASP A 168 -19.04 18.05 -5.21
N PRO A 169 -19.00 19.29 -5.75
CA PRO A 169 -17.83 20.17 -5.71
C PRO A 169 -17.20 20.33 -4.31
N THR A 170 -17.97 20.20 -3.23
CA THR A 170 -17.45 20.25 -1.85
C THR A 170 -16.40 19.17 -1.57
N LEU A 171 -16.45 18.03 -2.28
CA LEU A 171 -15.48 16.94 -2.13
C LEU A 171 -14.07 17.36 -2.57
N PHE A 172 -13.94 18.33 -3.48
CA PHE A 172 -12.64 18.87 -3.87
C PHE A 172 -12.01 19.66 -2.72
N LEU A 173 -12.81 20.46 -2.00
CA LEU A 173 -12.33 21.16 -0.81
C LEU A 173 -11.87 20.16 0.27
N LEU A 174 -12.64 19.10 0.48
CA LEU A 174 -12.28 18.05 1.44
C LEU A 174 -11.01 17.30 1.01
N ALA A 175 -10.80 17.09 -0.30
CA ALA A 175 -9.56 16.52 -0.83
C ALA A 175 -8.35 17.43 -0.57
N VAL A 176 -8.50 18.76 -0.71
CA VAL A 176 -7.45 19.73 -0.36
C VAL A 176 -7.15 19.68 1.13
N VAL A 177 -8.17 19.69 1.99
CA VAL A 177 -7.98 19.57 3.45
C VAL A 177 -7.25 18.28 3.81
N TYR A 178 -7.66 17.16 3.22
CA TYR A 178 -7.01 15.86 3.41
C TYR A 178 -5.52 15.91 3.02
N LEU A 179 -5.21 16.51 1.87
CA LEU A 179 -3.84 16.64 1.38
C LEU A 179 -2.98 17.51 2.31
N LEU A 180 -3.52 18.62 2.81
CA LEU A 180 -2.83 19.50 3.75
C LEU A 180 -2.55 18.79 5.08
N VAL A 181 -3.57 18.16 5.67
CA VAL A 181 -3.43 17.41 6.93
C VAL A 181 -2.39 16.29 6.79
N ARG A 182 -2.42 15.55 5.67
CA ARG A 182 -1.43 14.51 5.37
C ARG A 182 -0.01 15.08 5.24
N SER A 183 0.14 16.17 4.49
CA SER A 183 1.45 16.81 4.26
C SER A 183 2.06 17.32 5.57
N VAL A 184 1.25 17.98 6.41
CA VAL A 184 1.67 18.43 7.74
C VAL A 184 1.99 17.24 8.64
N GLY A 185 1.17 16.19 8.63
CA GLY A 185 1.42 14.97 9.41
C GLY A 185 2.75 14.30 9.06
N LYS A 186 3.07 14.17 7.77
CA LYS A 186 4.36 13.60 7.32
C LYS A 186 5.54 14.51 7.68
N LEU A 187 5.39 15.83 7.55
CA LEU A 187 6.41 16.81 7.97
C LEU A 187 6.71 16.72 9.47
N VAL A 188 5.67 16.80 10.30
CA VAL A 188 5.80 16.73 11.77
C VAL A 188 6.36 15.37 12.19
N GLY A 189 5.86 14.28 11.61
CA GLY A 189 6.34 12.92 11.89
C GLY A 189 7.82 12.74 11.52
N GLY A 190 8.24 13.28 10.36
CA GLY A 190 9.64 13.28 9.95
C GLY A 190 10.53 14.10 10.89
N TYR A 191 10.09 15.30 11.26
CA TYR A 191 10.81 16.18 12.18
C TYR A 191 11.01 15.52 13.56
N ILE A 192 9.95 14.93 14.14
CA ILE A 192 10.01 14.23 15.42
C ILE A 192 10.91 13.00 15.33
N SER A 193 10.85 12.24 14.23
CA SER A 193 11.68 11.03 14.08
C SER A 193 13.18 11.37 14.06
N VAL A 194 13.55 12.47 13.39
CA VAL A 194 14.93 12.96 13.31
C VAL A 194 15.42 13.53 14.65
N HIS A 195 14.62 14.35 15.33
CA HIS A 195 15.08 15.04 16.54
C HIS A 195 14.85 14.25 17.83
N GLY A 196 13.91 13.31 17.83
CA GLY A 196 13.46 12.60 19.02
C GLY A 196 13.90 11.15 19.14
N LEU A 197 14.18 10.45 18.03
CA LEU A 197 14.38 8.99 18.04
C LEU A 197 15.68 8.52 17.36
N ALA A 198 16.12 9.19 16.30
CA ALA A 198 17.25 8.72 15.48
C ALA A 198 18.38 9.74 15.53
N GLY A 199 19.51 9.41 16.16
CA GLY A 199 20.77 10.16 16.07
C GLY A 199 21.41 10.13 14.66
N ILE A 200 20.59 10.03 13.61
CA ILE A 200 21.00 9.99 12.20
C ILE A 200 20.93 11.43 11.68
N PRO A 201 22.01 11.98 11.09
CA PRO A 201 22.01 13.30 10.48
C PRO A 201 21.13 13.27 9.24
N SER A 202 19.85 13.57 9.42
CA SER A 202 18.84 13.57 8.36
C SER A 202 18.07 14.88 8.47
N PRO A 203 17.75 15.58 7.37
CA PRO A 203 17.09 16.86 7.46
C PRO A 203 15.67 16.71 8.03
N GLY A 204 15.22 17.64 8.87
CA GLY A 204 13.86 17.61 9.45
C GLY A 204 12.73 17.58 8.39
N SER A 205 13.06 17.87 7.12
CA SER A 205 12.18 17.80 5.95
C SER A 205 12.10 16.43 5.27
N VAL A 206 12.76 15.38 5.78
CA VAL A 206 12.69 14.01 5.21
C VAL A 206 11.25 13.48 5.12
N GLY A 207 10.35 13.96 5.97
CA GLY A 207 8.92 13.66 5.85
C GLY A 207 8.32 14.01 4.48
N LEU A 208 8.85 15.02 3.78
CA LEU A 208 8.37 15.40 2.44
C LEU A 208 8.67 14.33 1.38
N THR A 209 9.72 13.52 1.56
CA THR A 209 10.03 12.43 0.62
C THR A 209 9.04 11.28 0.73
N LEU A 210 8.25 11.24 1.81
CA LEU A 210 7.23 10.22 2.11
C LEU A 210 5.81 10.65 1.70
N ILE A 211 5.64 11.75 0.94
CA ILE A 211 4.30 12.24 0.58
C ILE A 211 3.59 11.33 -0.44
N SER A 212 4.35 10.67 -1.33
CA SER A 212 3.79 9.77 -2.36
C SER A 212 2.91 8.69 -1.75
N GLN A 213 1.73 8.44 -2.33
CA GLN A 213 0.69 7.58 -1.74
C GLN A 213 0.51 6.25 -2.51
N GLY A 214 0.82 6.26 -3.82
CA GLY A 214 0.90 5.13 -4.77
C GLY A 214 -0.17 4.04 -4.71
N GLY A 215 0.20 2.84 -5.19
CA GLY A 215 -0.74 1.78 -5.56
C GLY A 215 -1.53 1.15 -4.42
N ILE A 216 -0.93 1.08 -3.23
CA ILE A 216 -1.59 0.46 -2.07
C ILE A 216 -2.86 1.23 -1.67
N ALA A 217 -2.80 2.56 -1.66
CA ALA A 217 -3.96 3.38 -1.32
C ALA A 217 -5.09 3.23 -2.35
N ILE A 218 -4.75 3.18 -3.63
CA ILE A 218 -5.72 2.96 -4.72
C ILE A 218 -6.34 1.56 -4.60
N ALA A 219 -5.54 0.53 -4.33
CA ALA A 219 -6.03 -0.84 -4.15
C ALA A 219 -7.01 -0.94 -2.97
N MET A 220 -6.66 -0.35 -1.82
CA MET A 220 -7.57 -0.30 -0.66
C MET A 220 -8.87 0.44 -0.98
N MET A 221 -8.79 1.56 -1.69
CA MET A 221 -9.95 2.36 -2.09
C MET A 221 -10.87 1.58 -3.02
N LEU A 222 -10.33 0.91 -4.03
CA LEU A 222 -11.10 0.07 -4.95
C LEU A 222 -11.75 -1.11 -4.22
N ASN A 223 -11.00 -1.79 -3.34
CA ASN A 223 -11.55 -2.86 -2.53
C ASN A 223 -12.68 -2.37 -1.61
N PHE A 224 -12.51 -1.19 -1.01
CA PHE A 224 -13.54 -0.57 -0.17
C PHE A 224 -14.80 -0.21 -0.97
N GLN A 225 -14.67 0.30 -2.21
CA GLN A 225 -15.81 0.52 -3.10
C GLN A 225 -16.53 -0.77 -3.45
N GLN A 226 -15.77 -1.80 -3.85
CA GLN A 226 -16.33 -3.06 -4.29
C GLN A 226 -17.11 -3.76 -3.18
N ALA A 227 -16.57 -3.73 -1.96
CA ALA A 227 -17.17 -4.42 -0.82
C ALA A 227 -18.40 -3.70 -0.26
N TYR A 228 -18.34 -2.38 -0.03
CA TYR A 228 -19.42 -1.67 0.68
C TYR A 228 -20.45 -1.03 -0.25
N GLN A 229 -20.08 -0.60 -1.45
CA GLN A 229 -20.97 0.03 -2.46
C GLN A 229 -21.87 1.17 -1.93
N LEU A 230 -21.46 1.86 -0.87
CA LEU A 230 -22.20 2.96 -0.24
C LEU A 230 -21.95 4.29 -0.95
N GLU A 231 -22.87 5.26 -0.81
CA GLU A 231 -22.68 6.63 -1.32
C GLU A 231 -21.43 7.30 -0.73
N VAL A 232 -21.16 7.06 0.56
CA VAL A 232 -19.96 7.56 1.26
C VAL A 232 -18.68 7.08 0.56
N THR A 233 -18.72 5.94 -0.12
CA THR A 233 -17.52 5.40 -0.76
C THR A 233 -17.13 6.19 -2.01
N ASN A 234 -18.08 6.81 -2.71
CA ASN A 234 -17.77 7.75 -3.81
C ASN A 234 -17.01 9.00 -3.31
N ALA A 235 -17.36 9.50 -2.12
CA ALA A 235 -16.64 10.60 -1.49
C ALA A 235 -15.20 10.19 -1.14
N VAL A 236 -15.02 9.00 -0.56
CA VAL A 236 -13.70 8.43 -0.25
C VAL A 236 -12.87 8.26 -1.52
N ILE A 237 -13.45 7.74 -2.59
CA ILE A 237 -12.75 7.60 -3.88
C ILE A 237 -12.25 8.95 -4.37
N THR A 238 -13.14 9.94 -4.42
CA THR A 238 -12.80 11.28 -4.93
C THR A 238 -11.65 11.89 -4.15
N ILE A 239 -11.70 11.81 -2.81
CA ILE A 239 -10.66 12.36 -1.94
C ILE A 239 -9.33 11.63 -2.13
N VAL A 240 -9.32 10.29 -2.06
CA VAL A 240 -8.10 9.49 -2.14
C VAL A 240 -7.47 9.56 -3.53
N LEU A 241 -8.29 9.51 -4.59
CA LEU A 241 -7.81 9.59 -5.97
C LEU A 241 -7.17 10.95 -6.26
N LEU A 242 -7.85 12.05 -5.94
CA LEU A 242 -7.31 13.40 -6.12
C LEU A 242 -6.03 13.59 -5.30
N ALA A 243 -6.02 13.18 -4.04
CA ALA A 243 -4.84 13.28 -3.20
C ALA A 243 -3.67 12.46 -3.75
N THR A 244 -3.93 11.24 -4.22
CA THR A 244 -2.89 10.38 -4.81
C THR A 244 -2.34 11.00 -6.09
N MET A 245 -3.19 11.51 -6.98
CA MET A 245 -2.76 12.17 -8.22
C MET A 245 -1.87 13.39 -7.94
N VAL A 246 -2.30 14.27 -7.02
CA VAL A 246 -1.53 15.47 -6.68
C VAL A 246 -0.22 15.10 -5.98
N ASN A 247 -0.24 14.14 -5.05
CA ASN A 247 0.95 13.69 -4.33
C ASN A 247 1.97 13.02 -5.27
N GLU A 248 1.53 12.19 -6.22
CA GLU A 248 2.42 11.55 -7.21
C GLU A 248 3.03 12.57 -8.19
N LEU A 249 2.32 13.66 -8.50
CA LEU A 249 2.86 14.72 -9.36
C LEU A 249 3.90 15.60 -8.63
N ILE A 250 3.66 15.88 -7.35
CA ILE A 250 4.50 16.79 -6.55
C ILE A 250 5.68 16.05 -5.90
N SER A 251 5.55 14.76 -5.57
CA SER A 251 6.56 14.01 -4.81
C SER A 251 7.95 13.95 -5.46
N PRO A 252 8.15 13.80 -6.79
CA PRO A 252 9.49 13.78 -7.38
C PRO A 252 10.22 15.13 -7.19
N TYR A 253 9.47 16.23 -7.29
CA TYR A 253 10.00 17.58 -7.10
C TYR A 253 10.43 17.84 -5.66
N LEU A 254 9.58 17.46 -4.70
CA LEU A 254 9.89 17.61 -3.27
C LEU A 254 11.06 16.72 -2.85
N ALA A 255 11.09 15.46 -3.32
CA ALA A 255 12.17 14.54 -3.03
C ALA A 255 13.52 15.10 -3.50
N ARG A 256 13.60 15.60 -4.75
CA ARG A 256 14.81 16.24 -5.28
C ARG A 256 15.27 17.42 -4.43
N ARG A 257 14.36 18.35 -4.08
CA ARG A 257 14.70 19.50 -3.23
C ARG A 257 15.28 19.11 -1.87
N VAL A 258 14.74 18.07 -1.22
CA VAL A 258 15.27 17.59 0.07
C VAL A 258 16.66 16.99 -0.11
N PHE A 259 16.88 16.21 -1.17
CA PHE A 259 18.19 15.63 -1.45
C PHE A 259 19.24 16.66 -1.88
N ASP A 260 18.85 17.72 -2.60
CA ASP A 260 19.75 18.81 -3.02
C ASP A 260 20.13 19.72 -1.84
N HIS A 261 19.18 20.00 -0.93
CA HIS A 261 19.49 20.75 0.30
C HIS A 261 20.50 20.02 1.19
N TYR A 262 20.49 18.68 1.18
CA TYR A 262 21.48 17.86 1.85
C TYR A 262 22.85 17.84 1.15
N GLU A 263 22.96 18.28 -0.11
CA GLU A 263 24.26 18.45 -0.80
C GLU A 263 24.97 19.75 -0.42
N GLY A 264 24.24 20.76 0.06
CA GLY A 264 24.77 22.07 0.41
C GLY A 264 25.37 22.19 1.82
N ILE A 265 25.35 21.10 2.61
CA ILE A 265 25.89 20.99 3.98
C ILE A 265 27.07 20.02 3.96
#